data_AF-A0A4U5Q562-F1
#
_entry.id   AF-A0A4U5Q562-F1
#
_cell.length_a   1.000
_cell.length_b   1.000
_cell.length_c   1.000
_cell.angle_alpha   90.00
_cell.angle_beta   90.00
_cell.angle_gamma   90.00
#
_symmetry.space_group_name_H-M   'P 1'
#
loop_
_entity.id
_entity.type
_entity.pdbx_description
1 polymer ?
#
loop_
_entity_poly.entity_id
_entity_poly.type
_entity_poly.pdbx_seq_one_letter_code
_entity_poly.pdbx_strand_id
1 'polypeptide(L)'
;MARRIKKGVDSTPEVEGVLYRIPETLPHRTLGQMKVPQKGNEVPLVKIDELVNADGLTVITQLVHHGMLFVPIGYTCGAGMLGMDSIRGGSPCGAEVLSGDGTREPSETELAFVEHQGKYMAKVVKRFALPFSFASGENHN
;
A
#
# COMPACT_ATOMS: atom_id res chain seq x y z
N MET A 1 7.97 -4.06 -3.54
CA MET A 1 6.87 -3.60 -2.66
C MET A 1 5.92 -2.61 -3.32
N ALA A 2 6.26 -1.33 -3.44
CA ALA A 2 5.34 -0.29 -3.91
C ALA A 2 4.67 -0.61 -5.26
N ARG A 3 5.42 -1.13 -6.24
CA ARG A 3 4.86 -1.59 -7.53
C ARG A 3 3.83 -2.71 -7.40
N ARG A 4 4.01 -3.60 -6.42
CA ARG A 4 3.10 -4.72 -6.14
C ARG A 4 1.82 -4.24 -5.47
N ILE A 5 1.91 -3.23 -4.59
CA ILE A 5 0.75 -2.51 -4.04
C ILE A 5 -0.03 -1.87 -5.18
N LYS A 6 0.64 -1.10 -6.05
CA LYS A 6 0.00 -0.45 -7.21
C LYS A 6 -0.72 -1.49 -8.08
N LYS A 7 -0.07 -2.62 -8.40
CA LYS A 7 -0.74 -3.71 -9.14
C LYS A 7 -2.02 -4.19 -8.45
N GLY A 8 -2.02 -4.28 -7.12
CA GLY A 8 -3.21 -4.61 -6.33
C GLY A 8 -4.30 -3.53 -6.44
N VAL A 9 -3.92 -2.26 -6.30
CA VAL A 9 -4.83 -1.11 -6.44
C VAL A 9 -5.47 -1.10 -7.82
N ASP A 10 -4.66 -1.12 -8.88
CA ASP A 10 -5.09 -1.09 -10.28
C ASP A 10 -5.95 -2.31 -10.67
N SER A 11 -5.92 -3.39 -9.90
CA SER A 11 -6.80 -4.55 -10.11
C SER A 11 -8.26 -4.30 -9.72
N THR A 12 -8.56 -3.13 -9.14
CA THR A 12 -9.90 -2.71 -8.76
C THR A 12 -10.48 -1.79 -9.84
N PRO A 13 -11.65 -2.11 -10.43
CA PRO A 13 -12.25 -1.27 -11.45
C PRO A 13 -12.51 0.15 -10.94
N GLU A 14 -12.21 1.15 -11.78
CA GLU A 14 -12.42 2.58 -11.51
C GLU A 14 -11.56 3.15 -10.37
N VAL A 15 -10.48 2.46 -9.98
CA VAL A 15 -9.48 2.97 -9.03
C VAL A 15 -8.12 2.97 -9.70
N GLU A 16 -7.43 4.10 -9.65
CA GLU A 16 -6.06 4.25 -10.17
C GLU A 16 -5.07 4.39 -9.01
N GLY A 17 -4.01 3.59 -9.01
CA GLY A 17 -2.88 3.79 -8.10
C GLY A 17 -1.79 4.64 -8.74
N VAL A 18 -1.44 5.79 -8.18
CA VAL A 18 -0.28 6.57 -8.64
C VAL A 18 0.89 6.33 -7.69
N LEU A 19 2.08 6.02 -8.25
CA LEU A 19 3.30 5.85 -7.47
C LEU A 19 4.15 7.10 -7.55
N TYR A 20 4.58 7.56 -6.38
CA TYR A 20 5.56 8.62 -6.24
C TYR A 20 6.72 8.20 -5.36
N ARG A 21 7.87 8.85 -5.55
CA ARG A 21 9.02 8.79 -4.65
C ARG A 21 9.21 10.14 -3.94
N ILE A 22 9.73 10.10 -2.72
CA ILE A 22 10.10 11.30 -1.97
C ILE A 22 11.50 11.75 -2.44
N PRO A 23 11.75 13.06 -2.61
CA PRO A 23 13.09 13.57 -2.92
C PRO A 23 14.08 13.21 -1.81
N GLU A 24 15.28 12.83 -2.22
CA GLU A 24 16.36 12.50 -1.30
C GLU A 24 16.88 13.76 -0.62
N THR A 25 17.11 13.70 0.69
CA THR A 25 17.60 14.85 1.47
C THR A 25 19.09 14.75 1.77
N LEU A 26 19.67 13.54 1.68
CA LEU A 26 21.09 13.33 1.92
C LEU A 26 21.94 13.59 0.65
N PRO A 27 23.17 14.12 0.81
CA PRO A 27 24.10 14.26 -0.30
C PRO A 27 24.48 12.91 -0.93
N HIS A 28 24.73 12.89 -2.25
CA HIS A 28 25.10 11.68 -2.98
C HIS A 28 26.31 10.93 -2.41
N ARG A 29 27.29 11.64 -1.84
CA ARG A 29 28.45 11.03 -1.17
C ARG A 29 28.02 10.14 0.00
N THR A 30 27.09 10.63 0.82
CA THR A 30 26.58 9.91 2.00
C THR A 30 25.77 8.70 1.58
N LEU A 31 24.95 8.81 0.53
CA LEU A 31 24.18 7.69 -0.02
C LEU A 31 25.08 6.56 -0.51
N GLY A 32 26.19 6.90 -1.18
CA GLY A 32 27.19 5.93 -1.62
C GLY A 32 27.84 5.19 -0.44
N GLN A 33 28.14 5.90 0.64
CA GLN A 33 28.69 5.29 1.87
C GLN A 33 27.70 4.35 2.56
N MET A 34 26.41 4.71 2.54
CA MET A 34 25.32 3.90 3.08
C MET A 34 24.94 2.71 2.18
N LYS A 35 25.61 2.52 1.03
CA LYS A 35 25.30 1.49 0.03
C LYS A 35 23.82 1.52 -0.40
N VAL A 36 23.23 2.72 -0.44
CA VAL A 36 21.83 2.87 -0.83
C VAL A 36 21.68 2.53 -2.30
N PRO A 37 20.78 1.60 -2.68
CA PRO A 37 20.51 1.31 -4.08
C PRO A 37 20.08 2.56 -4.83
N GLN A 38 20.67 2.80 -6.00
CA GLN A 38 20.26 3.93 -6.84
C GLN A 38 18.86 3.69 -7.39
N LYS A 39 17.95 4.64 -7.16
CA LYS A 39 16.58 4.59 -7.69
C LYS A 39 16.54 5.25 -9.07
N GLY A 40 16.02 4.54 -10.07
CA GLY A 40 15.77 5.10 -11.41
C GLY A 40 14.73 6.23 -11.42
N ASN A 41 14.64 6.94 -12.53
CA ASN A 41 13.73 8.09 -12.72
C ASN A 41 12.33 7.71 -13.23
N GLU A 42 12.01 6.42 -13.27
CA GLU A 42 10.72 5.89 -13.76
C GLU A 42 9.54 6.29 -12.88
N VAL A 43 9.76 6.49 -11.58
CA VAL A 43 8.73 6.93 -10.63
C VAL A 43 8.92 8.42 -10.36
N PRO A 44 7.90 9.27 -10.58
CA PRO A 44 8.01 10.71 -10.37
C PRO A 44 8.21 11.07 -8.90
N LEU A 45 8.80 12.24 -8.66
CA LEU A 45 8.92 12.80 -7.31
C LEU A 45 7.58 13.42 -6.89
N VAL A 46 7.10 13.11 -5.69
CA VAL A 46 5.91 13.77 -5.14
C VAL A 46 6.24 15.22 -4.79
N LYS A 47 5.33 16.14 -5.14
CA LYS A 47 5.32 17.49 -4.59
C LYS A 47 4.21 17.64 -3.54
N ILE A 48 4.39 18.56 -2.59
CA ILE A 48 3.45 18.72 -1.47
C ILE A 48 2.04 19.06 -1.95
N ASP A 49 1.95 19.89 -2.99
CA ASP A 49 0.72 20.30 -3.67
C ASP A 49 0.00 19.14 -4.40
N GLU A 50 0.67 18.03 -4.68
CA GLU A 50 0.04 16.86 -5.29
C GLU A 50 -0.58 15.92 -4.24
N LEU A 51 -0.08 15.94 -3.00
CA LEU A 51 -0.59 15.09 -1.91
C LEU A 51 -2.04 15.41 -1.53
N VAL A 52 -2.48 16.66 -1.71
CA VAL A 52 -3.85 17.09 -1.36
C VAL A 52 -4.91 16.49 -2.29
N ASN A 53 -4.52 15.99 -3.45
CA ASN A 53 -5.43 15.42 -4.44
C ASN A 53 -5.61 13.90 -4.24
N ALA A 54 -4.92 13.27 -3.28
CA ALA A 54 -5.02 11.83 -3.06
C ALA A 54 -6.12 11.48 -2.05
N ASP A 55 -7.01 10.55 -2.42
CA ASP A 55 -8.08 10.05 -1.54
C ASP A 55 -7.56 9.11 -0.43
N GLY A 56 -6.33 8.61 -0.56
CA GLY A 56 -5.71 7.70 0.41
C GLY A 56 -4.20 7.56 0.24
N LEU A 57 -3.50 7.39 1.36
CA LEU A 57 -2.05 7.21 1.41
C LEU A 57 -1.69 5.88 2.11
N THR A 58 -0.61 5.23 1.66
CA THR A 58 -0.09 3.97 2.24
C THR A 58 1.20 4.20 3.03
N VAL A 59 1.16 5.10 4.02
CA VAL A 59 2.26 5.34 4.97
C VAL A 59 1.73 5.25 6.40
N ILE A 60 2.05 4.13 7.07
CA ILE A 60 1.11 3.54 8.03
C ILE A 60 1.16 4.13 9.45
N THR A 61 2.30 4.58 9.99
CA THR A 61 2.32 4.95 11.43
C THR A 61 2.17 6.45 11.68
N GLN A 62 2.86 7.31 10.94
CA GLN A 62 2.81 8.75 11.21
C GLN A 62 1.45 9.38 10.92
N LEU A 63 0.76 8.96 9.86
CA LEU A 63 -0.49 9.62 9.44
C LEU A 63 -1.72 9.18 10.22
N VAL A 64 -1.68 8.01 10.87
CA VAL A 64 -2.77 7.56 11.76
C VAL A 64 -2.89 8.48 12.98
N HIS A 65 -1.77 8.99 13.50
CA HIS A 65 -1.79 10.02 14.56
C HIS A 65 -2.43 11.34 14.12
N HIS A 66 -2.44 11.61 12.81
CA HIS A 66 -3.06 12.81 12.22
C HIS A 66 -4.50 12.56 11.75
N GLY A 67 -5.14 11.45 12.16
CA GLY A 67 -6.56 11.18 11.91
C GLY A 67 -6.86 10.52 10.57
N MET A 68 -5.86 10.03 9.84
CA MET A 68 -6.09 9.29 8.59
C MET A 68 -6.55 7.86 8.86
N LEU A 69 -7.49 7.39 8.03
CA LEU A 69 -8.07 6.06 8.16
C LEU A 69 -7.02 4.97 7.86
N PHE A 70 -6.80 4.10 8.84
CA PHE A 70 -6.01 2.89 8.67
C PHE A 70 -6.89 1.73 8.21
N VAL A 71 -6.52 1.08 7.10
CA VAL A 71 -7.24 -0.08 6.56
C VAL A 71 -6.38 -1.34 6.75
N PRO A 72 -6.53 -2.07 7.88
CA PRO A 72 -5.89 -3.37 8.06
C PRO A 72 -6.55 -4.40 7.14
N ILE A 73 -5.77 -5.38 6.69
CA ILE A 73 -6.26 -6.44 5.80
C ILE A 73 -6.94 -7.59 6.56
N GLY A 74 -6.76 -7.69 7.88
CA GLY A 74 -7.26 -8.80 8.67
C GLY A 74 -6.80 -10.16 8.12
N TYR A 75 -7.61 -11.20 8.32
CA TYR A 75 -7.37 -12.54 7.77
C TYR A 75 -7.85 -12.72 6.32
N THR A 76 -8.09 -11.64 5.60
CA THR A 76 -8.72 -11.69 4.27
C THR A 76 -7.82 -12.23 3.16
N CYS A 77 -6.51 -12.38 3.41
CA CYS A 77 -5.58 -13.05 2.51
C CYS A 77 -5.58 -14.59 2.65
N GLY A 78 -6.56 -15.14 3.40
CA GLY A 78 -6.86 -16.56 3.46
C GLY A 78 -5.75 -17.43 4.04
N ALA A 79 -5.76 -18.72 3.68
CA ALA A 79 -4.80 -19.71 4.17
C ALA A 79 -3.33 -19.33 3.88
N GLY A 80 -3.08 -18.54 2.84
CA GLY A 80 -1.74 -18.00 2.56
C GLY A 80 -1.16 -17.18 3.70
N MET A 81 -2.00 -16.60 4.58
CA MET A 81 -1.54 -15.89 5.79
C MET A 81 -1.08 -16.82 6.91
N LEU A 82 -1.52 -18.07 6.91
CA LEU A 82 -1.38 -18.99 8.03
C LEU A 82 -0.28 -20.03 7.80
N GLY A 83 0.24 -20.14 6.57
CA GLY A 83 1.27 -21.14 6.22
C GLY A 83 2.59 -20.93 6.97
N MET A 84 3.17 -22.01 7.51
CA MET A 84 4.40 -21.96 8.32
C MET A 84 5.62 -22.54 7.59
N ASP A 85 5.49 -22.79 6.28
CA ASP A 85 6.48 -23.51 5.47
C ASP A 85 7.75 -22.71 5.19
N SER A 86 7.69 -21.37 5.36
CA SER A 86 8.83 -20.48 5.15
C SER A 86 8.74 -19.24 6.03
N ILE A 87 9.91 -18.66 6.33
CA ILE A 87 10.02 -17.37 7.01
C ILE A 87 9.53 -16.26 6.06
N ARG A 88 8.54 -15.49 6.52
CA ARG A 88 7.89 -14.39 5.78
C ARG A 88 7.38 -13.32 6.73
N GLY A 89 7.30 -12.09 6.23
CA GLY A 89 6.65 -10.98 6.92
C GLY A 89 5.14 -10.95 6.71
N GLY A 90 4.46 -10.13 7.51
CA GLY A 90 3.05 -9.80 7.36
C GLY A 90 2.17 -10.38 8.47
N SER A 91 1.11 -9.65 8.76
CA SER A 91 0.18 -9.94 9.84
C SER A 91 -1.24 -9.45 9.47
N PRO A 92 -2.27 -9.71 10.29
CA PRO A 92 -3.58 -9.12 10.09
C PRO A 92 -3.57 -7.58 10.01
N CYS A 93 -2.54 -6.92 10.56
CA CYS A 93 -2.39 -5.48 10.50
C CYS A 93 -1.94 -5.00 9.11
N GLY A 94 -1.24 -5.82 8.33
CA GLY A 94 -0.71 -5.40 7.03
C GLY A 94 0.32 -6.37 6.45
N ALA A 95 0.63 -6.18 5.17
CA ALA A 95 1.70 -6.89 4.51
C ALA A 95 3.06 -6.28 4.87
N GLU A 96 4.03 -7.16 5.13
CA GLU A 96 5.40 -6.79 5.45
C GLU A 96 6.34 -7.73 4.70
N VAL A 97 7.57 -7.27 4.45
CA VAL A 97 8.65 -8.09 3.89
C VAL A 97 9.84 -8.05 4.80
N LEU A 98 10.44 -9.22 5.04
CA LEU A 98 11.68 -9.33 5.79
C LEU A 98 12.87 -9.03 4.86
N SER A 99 13.60 -7.97 5.16
CA SER A 99 14.73 -7.52 4.33
C SER A 99 16.06 -8.21 4.67
N GLY A 100 16.17 -8.88 5.83
CA GLY A 100 17.44 -9.43 6.30
C GLY A 100 18.51 -8.35 6.44
N ASP A 101 19.69 -8.59 5.87
CA ASP A 101 20.82 -7.66 5.75
C ASP A 101 20.71 -6.72 4.53
N GLY A 102 19.57 -6.74 3.83
CA GLY A 102 19.34 -5.99 2.59
C GLY A 102 19.57 -6.82 1.32
N THR A 103 20.05 -8.07 1.43
CA THR A 103 20.25 -8.95 0.26
C THR A 103 19.07 -9.87 -0.04
N ARG A 104 18.17 -10.08 0.93
CA ARG A 104 17.01 -10.96 0.77
C ARG A 104 15.96 -10.29 -0.10
N GLU A 105 15.61 -10.95 -1.19
CA GLU A 105 14.47 -10.56 -2.02
C GLU A 105 13.14 -11.00 -1.38
N PRO A 106 12.04 -10.23 -1.61
CA PRO A 106 10.70 -10.64 -1.19
C PRO A 106 10.31 -12.00 -1.74
N SER A 107 9.72 -12.86 -0.93
CA SER A 107 9.15 -14.12 -1.42
C SER A 107 7.83 -13.89 -2.15
N GLU A 108 7.42 -14.83 -3.01
CA GLU A 108 6.13 -14.74 -3.72
C GLU A 108 4.94 -14.65 -2.76
N THR A 109 5.00 -15.31 -1.61
CA THR A 109 3.96 -15.22 -0.57
C THR A 109 3.87 -13.80 -0.01
N GLU A 110 5.02 -13.16 0.28
CA GLU A 110 5.03 -11.77 0.75
C GLU A 110 4.54 -10.81 -0.35
N LEU A 111 4.92 -11.03 -1.61
CA LEU A 111 4.45 -10.22 -2.74
C LEU A 111 2.95 -10.37 -3.00
N ALA A 112 2.38 -11.57 -2.85
CA ALA A 112 0.94 -11.81 -2.93
C ALA A 112 0.19 -11.06 -1.82
N PHE A 113 0.75 -11.04 -0.60
CA PHE A 113 0.24 -10.26 0.53
C PHE A 113 0.17 -8.76 0.23
N VAL A 114 1.22 -8.24 -0.37
CA VAL A 114 1.35 -6.81 -0.70
C VAL A 114 0.37 -6.40 -1.80
N GLU A 115 0.18 -7.26 -2.80
CA GLU A 115 -0.87 -7.06 -3.81
C GLU A 115 -2.27 -7.09 -3.19
N HIS A 116 -2.53 -8.07 -2.32
CA HIS A 116 -3.81 -8.20 -1.65
C HIS A 116 -4.14 -6.97 -0.81
N GLN A 117 -3.15 -6.42 -0.10
CA GLN A 117 -3.32 -5.17 0.65
C GLN A 117 -3.68 -3.98 -0.24
N GLY A 118 -3.01 -3.81 -1.38
CA GLY A 118 -3.36 -2.77 -2.35
C GLY A 118 -4.80 -2.90 -2.85
N LYS A 119 -5.20 -4.12 -3.22
CA LYS A 119 -6.55 -4.41 -3.69
C LYS A 119 -7.61 -4.18 -2.61
N TYR A 120 -7.32 -4.60 -1.38
CA TYR A 120 -8.24 -4.44 -0.25
C TYR A 120 -8.47 -2.96 0.08
N MET A 121 -7.38 -2.18 0.15
CA MET A 121 -7.44 -0.73 0.33
C MET A 121 -8.27 -0.06 -0.77
N ALA A 122 -8.00 -0.36 -2.04
CA ALA A 122 -8.72 0.21 -3.18
C ALA A 122 -10.24 -0.04 -3.11
N LYS A 123 -10.66 -1.25 -2.73
CA LYS A 123 -12.07 -1.59 -2.53
C LYS A 123 -12.72 -0.80 -1.40
N VAL A 124 -11.98 -0.52 -0.34
CA VAL A 124 -12.48 0.28 0.80
C VAL A 124 -12.63 1.74 0.38
N VAL A 125 -11.59 2.35 -0.21
CA VAL A 125 -11.62 3.73 -0.70
C VAL A 125 -12.75 3.95 -1.70
N LYS A 126 -12.96 3.01 -2.64
CA LYS A 126 -14.07 3.09 -3.61
C LYS A 126 -15.45 3.25 -2.96
N ARG A 127 -15.67 2.66 -1.78
CA ARG A 127 -16.95 2.80 -1.06
C ARG A 127 -17.15 4.20 -0.47
N PHE A 128 -16.07 4.89 -0.13
CA PHE A 128 -16.13 6.27 0.38
C PHE A 128 -16.28 7.31 -0.74
N ALA A 129 -15.76 7.02 -1.94
CA ALA A 129 -15.87 7.91 -3.09
C ALA A 129 -17.28 7.90 -3.74
N LEU A 130 -18.08 6.85 -3.53
CA LEU A 130 -19.44 6.78 -4.06
C LEU A 130 -20.43 7.57 -3.19
N PRO A 131 -21.32 8.39 -3.77
CA PRO A 131 -22.36 9.06 -3.02
C PRO A 131 -23.28 8.03 -2.36
N PHE A 132 -23.53 8.21 -1.07
CA PHE A 132 -24.39 7.32 -0.27
C PHE A 132 -25.83 7.42 -0.76
N SER A 133 -26.28 6.45 -1.57
CA SER A 133 -27.68 6.35 -1.97
C SER A 133 -28.46 5.67 -0.85
N PHE A 134 -29.33 6.40 -0.16
CA PHE A 134 -30.39 5.78 0.64
C PHE A 134 -31.33 5.07 -0.33
N ALA A 135 -31.33 3.74 -0.29
CA ALA A 135 -32.43 2.98 -0.88
C ALA A 135 -33.71 3.37 -0.12
N SER A 136 -34.52 4.23 -0.73
CA SER A 136 -35.86 4.56 -0.25
C SER A 136 -36.68 3.26 -0.23
N GLY A 137 -36.96 2.76 0.97
CA GLY A 137 -37.84 1.61 1.16
C GLY A 137 -39.20 1.90 0.55
N GLU A 138 -39.64 1.04 -0.37
CA GLU A 138 -41.02 1.01 -0.84
C GLU A 138 -41.92 0.59 0.33
N ASN A 139 -42.64 1.57 0.89
CA ASN A 139 -43.73 1.32 1.82
C ASN A 139 -44.82 0.53 1.10
N HIS A 140 -44.92 -0.76 1.40
CA HIS A 140 -46.09 -1.56 1.09
C HIS A 140 -47.20 -1.18 2.08
N ASN A 141 -48.20 -0.45 1.59
CA ASN A 141 -49.53 -0.30 2.19
C ASN A 141 -50.55 -0.93 1.25
#